data_AF-A0AAE2C459-F1
#
_entry.id   AF-A0AAE2C459-F1
#
_cell.length_a   1.000
_cell.length_b   1.000
_cell.length_c   1.000
_cell.angle_alpha   90.00
_cell.angle_beta   90.00
_cell.angle_gamma   90.00
#
_symmetry.space_group_name_H-M   'P 1'
#
loop_
_entity.id
_entity.type
_entity.pdbx_description
1 polymer ?
#
loop_
_entity_poly.entity_id
_entity_poly.type
_entity_poly.pdbx_seq_one_letter_code
_entity_poly.pdbx_strand_id
1 'polypeptide(L)'
;MEEAYEVEIPCHFLCPISMQLMKDPVTVSTGITYDRENIEKWLFSSKNHTCPVTKQALFNTDLTPNHTLRRLIQAWCTLNAFEKIPTPKPPVDRSQIVKLLNEAKNSPKSQLVCLQRLRSIARRSESGKNHLQAAGAVHFLLSIVRKNEDAFSRDEALSLLQEMELSDSDLKTFLSENGGILDSLIQVLEAGNCQNRAVAIMLLKSAFYVADPADLIGSRAELFTQTVHILRDRISQQATKAALKLLVELCPWGRNRIKAVDAGAVAALIELLLETADRRACELVLTVLDQLCGCAEGRAELLRHGGGLAVVSKKILRVSHAASERGVRILSSISKYSANSRVLQEMLQVGVASKLCLVLQVEASPKTKERAKEILRLHSRVWRDSPCIPPHLLTSYPST
;
A
#
# COMPACT_ATOMS: atom_id res chain seq x y z
N MET A 1 -14.13 -53.61 39.93
CA MET A 1 -13.78 -53.16 38.56
C MET A 1 -14.83 -52.14 38.16
N GLU A 2 -14.56 -50.85 38.36
CA GLU A 2 -15.41 -49.79 37.80
C GLU A 2 -14.97 -49.60 36.35
N GLU A 3 -15.82 -50.04 35.42
CA GLU A 3 -15.65 -49.72 34.00
C GLU A 3 -15.87 -48.21 33.82
N ALA A 4 -14.81 -47.49 33.45
CA ALA A 4 -14.92 -46.12 33.01
C ALA A 4 -15.73 -46.12 31.70
N TYR A 5 -16.99 -45.69 31.76
CA TYR A 5 -17.81 -45.47 30.58
C TYR A 5 -17.15 -44.38 29.73
N GLU A 6 -16.51 -44.79 28.64
CA GLU A 6 -15.98 -43.88 27.64
C GLU A 6 -17.18 -43.23 26.94
N VAL A 7 -17.39 -41.93 27.19
CA VAL A 7 -18.53 -41.22 26.62
C VAL A 7 -18.28 -41.03 25.12
N GLU A 8 -19.03 -41.76 24.29
CA GLU A 8 -18.94 -41.68 22.84
C GLU A 8 -19.53 -40.35 22.32
N ILE A 9 -18.76 -39.62 21.51
CA ILE A 9 -19.21 -38.36 20.90
C ILE A 9 -20.28 -38.66 19.85
N PRO A 10 -21.49 -38.06 19.92
CA PRO A 10 -22.51 -38.21 18.89
C PRO A 10 -21.97 -37.81 17.52
N CYS A 11 -22.15 -38.68 16.51
CA CYS A 11 -21.61 -38.47 15.16
C CYS A 11 -22.04 -37.13 14.52
N HIS A 12 -23.24 -36.63 14.85
CA HIS A 12 -23.77 -35.35 14.40
C HIS A 12 -23.00 -34.12 14.95
N PHE A 13 -22.13 -34.32 15.95
CA PHE A 13 -21.27 -33.27 16.51
C PHE A 13 -19.87 -33.27 15.90
N LEU A 14 -19.54 -34.29 15.11
CA LEU A 14 -18.24 -34.44 14.45
C LEU A 14 -18.24 -33.74 13.10
N CYS A 15 -17.15 -33.04 12.80
CA CYS A 15 -16.93 -32.45 11.50
C CYS A 15 -16.70 -33.56 10.47
N PRO A 16 -17.43 -33.60 9.34
CA PRO A 16 -17.24 -34.65 8.32
C PRO A 16 -15.87 -34.66 7.64
N ILE A 17 -15.05 -33.60 7.79
CA ILE A 17 -13.70 -33.50 7.23
C ILE A 17 -12.67 -34.05 8.22
N SER A 18 -12.66 -33.53 9.44
CA SER A 18 -11.64 -33.87 10.44
C SER A 18 -12.02 -35.06 11.33
N MET A 19 -13.29 -35.47 11.32
CA MET A 19 -13.87 -36.44 12.25
C MET A 19 -13.69 -36.06 13.73
N GLN A 20 -13.46 -34.77 14.00
CA GLN A 20 -13.32 -34.21 15.35
C GLN A 20 -14.54 -33.37 15.72
N LEU A 21 -14.75 -33.17 17.02
CA LEU A 21 -15.83 -32.34 17.54
C LEU A 21 -15.79 -30.92 16.92
N MET A 22 -16.91 -30.46 16.37
CA MET A 22 -17.02 -29.12 15.78
C MET A 22 -16.97 -28.04 16.86
N LYS A 23 -16.03 -27.10 16.73
CA LYS A 23 -15.88 -25.94 17.63
C LYS A 23 -16.69 -24.74 17.14
N ASP A 24 -16.72 -24.56 15.82
CA ASP A 24 -17.53 -23.53 15.17
C ASP A 24 -18.31 -24.12 13.99
N PRO A 25 -19.47 -24.76 14.24
CA PRO A 25 -20.25 -25.42 13.20
C PRO A 25 -20.85 -24.41 12.21
N VAL A 26 -20.56 -24.60 10.92
CA VAL A 26 -21.05 -23.78 9.80
C VAL A 26 -21.64 -24.66 8.70
N THR A 27 -22.76 -24.23 8.13
CA THR A 27 -23.50 -24.95 7.09
C THR A 27 -23.21 -24.34 5.72
N VAL A 28 -22.83 -25.19 4.76
CA VAL A 28 -22.68 -24.81 3.35
C VAL A 28 -24.02 -24.89 2.61
N SER A 29 -24.11 -24.35 1.40
CA SER A 29 -25.35 -24.31 0.61
C SER A 29 -26.01 -25.68 0.35
N THR A 30 -25.25 -26.77 0.42
CA THR A 30 -25.78 -28.14 0.30
C THR A 30 -26.42 -28.67 1.60
N GLY A 31 -26.48 -27.85 2.66
CA GLY A 31 -27.08 -28.21 3.95
C GLY A 31 -26.18 -29.01 4.90
N ILE A 32 -24.94 -29.32 4.52
CA ILE A 32 -23.99 -30.05 5.37
C ILE A 32 -23.27 -29.08 6.30
N THR A 33 -23.13 -29.46 7.57
CA THR A 33 -22.43 -28.67 8.58
C THR A 33 -21.00 -29.19 8.79
N TYR A 34 -20.03 -28.28 8.87
CA TYR A 34 -18.62 -28.56 9.10
C TYR A 34 -18.10 -27.66 10.22
N ASP A 35 -16.93 -28.00 10.77
CA ASP A 35 -16.17 -27.02 11.55
C ASP A 35 -15.58 -25.95 10.60
N ARG A 36 -15.73 -24.67 10.95
CA ARG A 36 -15.34 -23.52 10.12
C ARG A 36 -13.91 -23.62 9.60
N GLU A 37 -12.95 -23.89 10.48
CA GLU A 37 -11.54 -23.90 10.10
C GLU A 37 -11.26 -24.96 9.03
N ASN A 38 -11.92 -26.12 9.13
CA ASN A 38 -11.73 -27.24 8.23
C ASN A 38 -12.35 -27.01 6.85
N ILE A 39 -13.57 -26.45 6.80
CA ILE A 39 -14.21 -26.13 5.52
C ILE A 39 -13.56 -24.93 4.83
N GLU A 40 -13.11 -23.92 5.58
CA GLU A 40 -12.36 -22.79 5.02
C GLU A 40 -11.02 -23.29 4.44
N LYS A 41 -10.28 -24.15 5.15
CA LYS A 41 -9.07 -24.77 4.59
C LYS A 41 -9.34 -25.55 3.30
N TRP A 42 -10.42 -26.33 3.25
CA TRP A 42 -10.81 -27.07 2.05
C TRP A 42 -11.09 -26.15 0.85
N LEU A 43 -11.83 -25.05 1.07
CA LEU A 43 -12.20 -24.11 0.02
C LEU A 43 -10.99 -23.27 -0.46
N PHE A 44 -10.18 -22.75 0.48
CA PHE A 44 -9.11 -21.80 0.17
C PHE A 44 -7.77 -22.44 -0.18
N SER A 45 -7.37 -23.52 0.52
CA SER A 45 -6.04 -24.12 0.31
C SER A 45 -6.01 -25.04 -0.91
N SER A 46 -7.13 -25.70 -1.20
CA SER A 46 -7.22 -26.68 -2.28
C SER A 46 -7.84 -26.13 -3.57
N LYS A 47 -8.26 -24.84 -3.59
CA LYS A 47 -9.05 -24.22 -4.69
C LYS A 47 -10.26 -25.06 -5.12
N ASN A 48 -10.87 -25.79 -4.17
CA ASN A 48 -12.00 -26.67 -4.43
C ASN A 48 -13.31 -25.93 -4.16
N HIS A 49 -14.18 -25.81 -5.16
CA HIS A 49 -15.52 -25.22 -5.03
C HIS A 49 -16.60 -26.29 -4.87
N THR A 50 -16.29 -27.39 -4.18
CA THR A 50 -17.20 -28.53 -4.03
C THR A 50 -17.40 -28.88 -2.56
N CYS A 51 -18.61 -29.32 -2.23
CA CYS A 51 -18.91 -29.84 -0.91
C CYS A 51 -18.15 -31.17 -0.67
N PRO A 52 -17.35 -31.28 0.42
CA PRO A 52 -16.57 -32.48 0.71
C PRO A 52 -17.37 -33.78 0.73
N VAL A 53 -18.60 -33.73 1.28
CA VAL A 53 -19.48 -34.90 1.42
C VAL A 53 -20.31 -35.15 0.18
N THR A 54 -21.09 -34.17 -0.29
CA THR A 54 -22.05 -34.38 -1.38
C THR A 54 -21.41 -34.33 -2.77
N LYS A 55 -20.15 -33.87 -2.86
CA LYS A 55 -19.42 -33.60 -4.12
C LYS A 55 -20.10 -32.61 -5.07
N GLN A 56 -21.18 -31.97 -4.64
CA GLN A 56 -21.88 -30.94 -5.41
C GLN A 56 -21.06 -29.65 -5.45
N ALA A 57 -21.14 -28.93 -6.58
CA ALA A 57 -20.55 -27.61 -6.70
C ALA A 57 -21.25 -26.62 -5.77
N LEU A 58 -20.47 -25.85 -5.04
CA LEU A 58 -20.95 -24.76 -4.19
C LEU A 58 -21.05 -23.50 -5.04
N PHE A 59 -22.28 -23.09 -5.36
CA PHE A 59 -22.54 -21.87 -6.13
C PHE A 59 -22.09 -20.60 -5.39
N ASN A 60 -21.96 -20.68 -4.06
CA ASN A 60 -21.47 -19.62 -3.19
C ASN A 60 -20.62 -20.24 -2.07
N THR A 61 -19.51 -19.58 -1.72
CA THR A 61 -18.61 -19.95 -0.61
C THR A 61 -19.06 -19.40 0.74
N ASP A 62 -20.20 -18.70 0.80
CA ASP A 62 -20.75 -18.19 2.04
C ASP A 62 -21.08 -19.34 3.02
N LEU A 63 -20.56 -19.21 4.24
CA LEU A 63 -20.71 -20.19 5.32
C LEU A 63 -21.73 -19.67 6.33
N THR A 64 -22.88 -20.35 6.44
CA THR A 64 -23.96 -19.97 7.36
C THR A 64 -23.69 -20.55 8.75
N PRO A 65 -23.49 -19.75 9.82
CA PRO A 65 -23.26 -20.28 11.16
C PRO A 65 -24.44 -21.12 11.69
N ASN A 66 -24.16 -22.32 12.21
CA ASN A 66 -25.17 -23.20 12.82
C ASN A 66 -25.18 -23.04 14.35
N HIS A 67 -25.80 -21.95 14.80
CA HIS A 67 -25.86 -21.60 16.23
C HIS A 67 -26.59 -22.66 17.07
N THR A 68 -27.63 -23.30 16.52
CA THR A 68 -28.38 -24.36 17.21
C THR A 68 -27.48 -25.56 17.50
N LEU A 69 -26.78 -26.06 16.48
CA LEU A 69 -25.85 -27.18 16.65
C LEU A 69 -24.73 -26.83 17.62
N ARG A 70 -24.17 -25.62 17.54
CA ARG A 70 -23.16 -25.15 18.48
C ARG A 70 -23.64 -25.20 19.94
N ARG A 71 -24.87 -24.74 20.21
CA ARG A 71 -25.48 -24.79 21.55
C ARG A 71 -25.67 -26.22 22.04
N LEU A 72 -26.10 -27.13 21.16
CA LEU A 72 -26.25 -28.55 21.48
C LEU A 72 -24.91 -29.20 21.82
N ILE A 73 -23.87 -28.95 21.02
CA ILE A 73 -22.52 -29.45 21.28
C ILE A 73 -21.99 -28.91 22.62
N GLN A 74 -22.18 -27.62 22.90
CA GLN A 74 -21.76 -27.00 24.18
C GLN A 74 -22.49 -27.59 25.40
N ALA A 75 -23.80 -27.82 25.28
CA ALA A 75 -24.59 -28.47 26.32
C ALA A 75 -24.10 -29.90 26.57
N TRP A 76 -23.84 -30.65 25.50
CA TRP A 76 -23.29 -32.00 25.59
C TRP A 76 -21.90 -32.03 26.22
N CYS A 77 -21.01 -31.10 25.85
CA CYS A 77 -19.68 -31.01 26.47
C CYS A 77 -19.77 -30.75 27.97
N THR A 78 -20.71 -29.89 28.38
CA THR A 78 -20.93 -29.55 29.79
C THR A 78 -21.44 -30.73 30.60
N LEU A 79 -22.35 -31.51 30.04
CA LEU A 79 -22.93 -32.69 30.69
C LEU A 79 -21.93 -33.85 30.82
N ASN A 80 -21.01 -33.97 29.87
CA ASN A 80 -20.08 -35.09 29.77
C ASN A 80 -18.64 -34.75 30.16
N ALA A 81 -18.42 -33.61 30.83
CA ALA A 81 -17.10 -33.14 31.28
C ALA A 81 -16.02 -33.03 30.18
N PHE A 82 -16.43 -32.85 28.91
CA PHE A 82 -15.50 -32.54 27.81
C PHE A 82 -15.03 -31.09 27.87
N GLU A 83 -13.88 -30.81 27.25
CA GLU A 83 -13.31 -29.47 27.14
C GLU A 83 -14.37 -28.48 26.61
N LYS A 84 -14.72 -27.47 27.42
CA LYS A 84 -15.75 -26.50 27.06
C LYS A 84 -15.30 -25.73 25.82
N ILE A 85 -16.01 -25.92 24.71
CA ILE A 85 -15.84 -25.07 23.53
C ILE A 85 -16.11 -23.62 23.96
N PRO A 86 -15.13 -22.71 23.84
CA PRO A 86 -15.30 -21.35 24.27
C PRO A 86 -16.51 -20.73 23.58
N THR A 87 -17.45 -20.21 24.38
CA THR A 87 -18.53 -19.37 23.88
C THR A 87 -17.87 -18.18 23.17
N PRO A 88 -18.31 -17.80 21.95
CA PRO A 88 -17.96 -16.49 21.44
C PRO A 88 -18.38 -15.50 22.53
N LYS A 89 -17.43 -14.68 23.03
CA LYS A 89 -17.82 -13.57 23.89
C LYS A 89 -18.96 -12.85 23.18
N PRO A 90 -20.07 -12.51 23.88
CA PRO A 90 -21.19 -11.85 23.26
C PRO A 90 -20.69 -10.68 22.41
N PRO A 91 -21.28 -10.45 21.21
CA PRO A 91 -20.87 -9.34 20.37
C PRO A 91 -20.84 -8.08 21.24
N VAL A 92 -19.71 -7.38 21.21
CA VAL A 92 -19.52 -6.18 22.03
C VAL A 92 -20.59 -5.20 21.60
N ASP A 93 -21.54 -4.93 22.50
CA ASP A 93 -22.68 -4.08 22.18
C ASP A 93 -22.19 -2.66 21.87
N ARG A 94 -22.71 -2.08 20.78
CA ARG A 94 -22.38 -0.71 20.34
C ARG A 94 -22.54 0.28 21.48
N SER A 95 -23.55 0.08 22.35
CA SER A 95 -23.79 0.95 23.51
C SER A 95 -22.60 0.95 24.49
N GLN A 96 -21.93 -0.18 24.68
CA GLN A 96 -20.77 -0.28 25.56
C GLN A 96 -19.55 0.42 24.97
N ILE A 97 -19.36 0.32 23.65
CA ILE A 97 -18.27 1.02 22.94
C ILE A 97 -18.50 2.53 23.06
N VAL A 98 -19.71 3.02 22.79
CA VAL A 98 -20.03 4.45 22.90
C VAL A 98 -19.80 4.98 24.31
N LYS A 99 -20.23 4.24 25.35
CA LYS A 99 -19.95 4.60 26.75
C LYS A 99 -18.44 4.71 27.02
N LEU A 100 -17.67 3.70 26.60
CA LEU A 100 -16.22 3.67 26.76
C LEU A 100 -15.54 4.86 26.05
N LEU A 101 -15.98 5.21 24.84
CA LEU A 101 -15.46 6.36 24.10
C LEU A 101 -15.79 7.69 24.82
N ASN A 102 -17.00 7.83 25.36
CA ASN A 102 -17.40 9.05 26.07
C ASN A 102 -16.66 9.21 27.41
N GLU A 103 -16.46 8.13 28.15
CA GLU A 103 -15.65 8.14 29.38
C GLU A 103 -14.20 8.54 29.08
N ALA A 104 -13.62 8.02 28.00
CA ALA A 104 -12.26 8.33 27.59
C ALA A 104 -12.07 9.78 27.12
N LYS A 105 -13.09 10.40 26.51
CA LYS A 105 -13.04 11.82 26.12
C LYS A 105 -12.89 12.76 27.32
N ASN A 106 -13.42 12.34 28.48
CA ASN A 106 -13.50 13.18 29.68
C ASN A 106 -12.35 12.93 30.67
N SER A 107 -11.54 11.89 30.48
CA SER A 107 -10.47 11.50 31.42
C SER A 107 -9.24 10.92 30.70
N PRO A 108 -8.06 11.58 30.79
CA PRO A 108 -6.81 11.07 30.20
C PRO A 108 -6.41 9.68 30.72
N LYS A 109 -6.65 9.40 32.02
CA LYS A 109 -6.34 8.10 32.63
C LYS A 109 -7.17 6.96 32.01
N SER A 110 -8.42 7.25 31.62
CA SER A 110 -9.32 6.28 31.00
C SER A 110 -9.03 6.09 29.49
N GLN A 111 -8.32 7.02 28.86
CA GLN A 111 -7.98 6.98 27.44
C GLN A 111 -7.12 5.78 27.08
N LEU A 112 -6.09 5.50 27.87
CA LEU A 112 -5.20 4.35 27.63
C LEU A 112 -5.97 3.02 27.71
N VAL A 113 -6.78 2.85 28.75
CA VAL A 113 -7.62 1.65 28.94
C VAL A 113 -8.62 1.50 27.79
N CYS A 114 -9.20 2.61 27.34
CA CYS A 114 -10.07 2.63 26.17
C CYS A 114 -9.33 2.13 24.93
N LEU A 115 -8.18 2.70 24.59
CA LEU A 115 -7.39 2.32 23.41
C LEU A 115 -7.01 0.83 23.42
N GLN A 116 -6.54 0.31 24.54
CA GLN A 116 -6.23 -1.11 24.71
C GLN A 116 -7.45 -2.00 24.47
N ARG A 117 -8.63 -1.56 24.93
CA ARG A 117 -9.87 -2.29 24.74
C ARG A 117 -10.35 -2.22 23.29
N LEU A 118 -10.26 -1.06 22.62
CA LEU A 118 -10.54 -0.93 21.19
C LEU A 118 -9.64 -1.88 20.37
N ARG A 119 -8.34 -1.95 20.68
CA ARG A 119 -7.41 -2.92 20.06
C ARG A 119 -7.85 -4.37 20.25
N SER A 120 -8.23 -4.72 21.48
CA SER A 120 -8.71 -6.07 21.77
C SER A 120 -9.96 -6.44 20.96
N ILE A 121 -10.80 -5.46 20.61
CA ILE A 121 -12.00 -5.66 19.80
C ILE A 121 -11.61 -5.77 18.31
N ALA A 122 -10.78 -4.85 17.81
CA ALA A 122 -10.37 -4.80 16.41
C ALA A 122 -9.64 -6.06 15.95
N ARG A 123 -8.81 -6.66 16.82
CA ARG A 123 -8.03 -7.87 16.51
C ARG A 123 -8.82 -9.17 16.55
N ARG A 124 -10.03 -9.18 17.11
CA ARG A 124 -10.83 -10.41 17.26
C ARG A 124 -11.54 -10.82 15.99
N SER A 125 -12.03 -9.85 15.21
CA SER A 125 -12.73 -10.11 13.96
C SER A 125 -12.95 -8.83 13.16
N GLU A 126 -13.15 -8.99 11.85
CA GLU A 126 -13.54 -7.90 10.95
C GLU A 126 -14.88 -7.27 11.36
N SER A 127 -15.83 -8.10 11.82
CA SER A 127 -17.07 -7.63 12.43
C SER A 127 -16.82 -6.70 13.61
N GLY A 128 -15.80 -6.98 14.45
CA GLY A 128 -15.42 -6.10 15.56
C GLY A 128 -14.99 -4.71 15.10
N LYS A 129 -14.21 -4.62 14.02
CA LYS A 129 -13.82 -3.33 13.42
C LYS A 129 -15.04 -2.56 12.92
N ASN A 130 -15.98 -3.22 12.24
CA ASN A 130 -17.23 -2.60 11.78
C ASN A 130 -18.06 -2.03 12.94
N HIS A 131 -18.16 -2.75 14.07
CA HIS A 131 -18.85 -2.24 15.26
C HIS A 131 -18.15 -1.02 15.88
N LEU A 132 -16.82 -1.01 15.90
CA LEU A 132 -16.04 0.12 16.38
C LEU A 132 -16.23 1.35 15.48
N GLN A 133 -16.16 1.16 14.15
CA GLN A 133 -16.43 2.23 13.18
C GLN A 133 -17.85 2.79 13.35
N ALA A 134 -18.86 1.92 13.42
CA ALA A 134 -20.26 2.32 13.65
C ALA A 134 -20.47 3.04 14.99
N ALA A 135 -19.64 2.77 16.00
CA ALA A 135 -19.65 3.47 17.28
C ALA A 135 -18.93 4.84 17.26
N GLY A 136 -18.32 5.23 16.13
CA GLY A 136 -17.56 6.49 16.01
C GLY A 136 -16.13 6.41 16.52
N ALA A 137 -15.54 5.20 16.60
CA ALA A 137 -14.16 5.03 17.08
C ALA A 137 -13.14 5.77 16.22
N VAL A 138 -13.32 5.81 14.89
CA VAL A 138 -12.40 6.52 13.96
C VAL A 138 -12.29 8.00 14.35
N HIS A 139 -13.42 8.70 14.47
CA HIS A 139 -13.43 10.11 14.87
C HIS A 139 -12.80 10.34 16.25
N PHE A 140 -13.01 9.41 17.20
CA PHE A 140 -12.34 9.48 18.50
C PHE A 140 -10.81 9.33 18.38
N LEU A 141 -10.31 8.35 17.62
CA LEU A 141 -8.88 8.15 17.40
C LEU A 141 -8.25 9.37 16.69
N LEU A 142 -8.91 9.94 15.70
CA LEU A 142 -8.45 11.18 15.03
C LEU A 142 -8.39 12.35 16.00
N SER A 143 -9.33 12.45 16.94
CA SER A 143 -9.29 13.50 17.95
C SER A 143 -8.08 13.37 18.89
N ILE A 144 -7.65 12.15 19.19
CA ILE A 144 -6.44 11.89 19.98
C ILE A 144 -5.20 12.31 19.20
N VAL A 145 -5.11 11.87 17.93
CA VAL A 145 -3.97 12.20 17.06
C VAL A 145 -3.82 13.71 16.92
N ARG A 146 -4.95 14.42 16.76
CA ARG A 146 -5.00 15.88 16.63
C ARG A 146 -4.57 16.63 17.88
N LYS A 147 -5.04 16.21 19.07
CA LYS A 147 -4.69 16.88 20.33
C LYS A 147 -3.19 16.83 20.60
N ASN A 148 -2.54 15.74 20.19
CA ASN A 148 -1.09 15.61 20.25
C ASN A 148 -0.48 15.70 21.68
N GLU A 149 -1.28 15.59 22.73
CA GLU A 149 -0.88 15.82 24.14
C GLU A 149 0.04 14.73 24.71
N ASP A 150 -0.27 13.45 24.43
CA ASP A 150 0.46 12.29 24.93
C ASP A 150 0.96 11.43 23.77
N ALA A 151 2.27 11.19 23.74
CA ALA A 151 2.90 10.44 22.66
C ALA A 151 2.45 8.97 22.64
N PHE A 152 2.32 8.34 23.81
CA PHE A 152 1.92 6.95 23.88
C PHE A 152 0.51 6.74 23.30
N SER A 153 -0.45 7.57 23.73
CA SER A 153 -1.83 7.48 23.26
C SER A 153 -1.97 7.80 21.78
N ARG A 154 -1.19 8.74 21.27
CA ARG A 154 -1.14 9.08 19.84
C ARG A 154 -0.65 7.90 19.01
N ASP A 155 0.44 7.28 19.43
CA ASP A 155 1.09 6.17 18.73
C ASP A 155 0.17 4.94 18.68
N GLU A 156 -0.49 4.68 19.81
CA GLU A 156 -1.51 3.65 19.95
C GLU A 156 -2.71 3.93 19.03
N ALA A 157 -3.18 5.18 18.97
CA ALA A 157 -4.28 5.59 18.12
C ALA A 157 -3.95 5.50 16.61
N LEU A 158 -2.75 5.91 16.21
CA LEU A 158 -2.27 5.77 14.82
C LEU A 158 -2.23 4.32 14.37
N SER A 159 -1.69 3.44 15.22
CA SER A 159 -1.61 2.01 14.96
C SER A 159 -3.00 1.40 14.77
N LEU A 160 -3.97 1.80 15.62
CA LEU A 160 -5.36 1.38 15.48
C LEU A 160 -6.01 1.88 14.20
N LEU A 161 -5.83 3.16 13.85
CA LEU A 161 -6.37 3.72 12.62
C LEU A 161 -5.90 2.94 11.38
N GLN A 162 -4.64 2.49 11.37
CA GLN A 162 -4.12 1.67 10.28
C GLN A 162 -4.77 0.26 10.23
N GLU A 163 -5.10 -0.33 11.38
CA GLU A 163 -5.75 -1.65 11.46
C GLU A 163 -7.24 -1.61 11.04
N MET A 164 -7.87 -0.42 11.05
CA MET A 164 -9.33 -0.24 10.98
C MET A 164 -9.94 -0.07 9.57
N GLU A 165 -9.21 -0.30 8.47
CA GLU A 165 -9.73 -0.17 7.08
C GLU A 165 -10.70 1.01 6.88
N LEU A 166 -10.14 2.22 6.93
CA LEU A 166 -10.91 3.47 6.91
C LEU A 166 -11.71 3.64 5.61
N SER A 167 -12.93 4.16 5.73
CA SER A 167 -13.77 4.52 4.59
C SER A 167 -13.20 5.71 3.82
N ASP A 168 -13.55 5.85 2.54
CA ASP A 168 -13.16 7.03 1.73
C ASP A 168 -13.65 8.34 2.38
N SER A 169 -14.84 8.34 2.98
CA SER A 169 -15.36 9.49 3.73
C SER A 169 -14.49 9.84 4.95
N ASP A 170 -14.03 8.85 5.71
CA ASP A 170 -13.15 9.08 6.86
C ASP A 170 -11.81 9.63 6.41
N LEU A 171 -11.24 9.05 5.36
CA LEU A 171 -9.96 9.47 4.77
C LEU A 171 -10.02 10.91 4.25
N LYS A 172 -11.11 11.32 3.61
CA LYS A 172 -11.32 12.72 3.18
C LYS A 172 -11.32 13.70 4.34
N THR A 173 -11.79 13.31 5.53
CA THR A 173 -11.75 14.19 6.71
C THR A 173 -10.33 14.61 7.10
N PHE A 174 -9.31 13.82 6.73
CA PHE A 174 -7.91 14.12 7.06
C PHE A 174 -7.42 15.36 6.32
N LEU A 175 -7.95 15.59 5.12
CA LEU A 175 -7.56 16.67 4.22
C LEU A 175 -8.36 17.95 4.45
N SER A 176 -9.49 17.87 5.16
CA SER A 176 -10.31 19.04 5.48
C SER A 176 -9.49 20.09 6.24
N GLU A 177 -9.50 21.34 5.77
CA GLU A 177 -8.72 22.44 6.36
C GLU A 177 -9.03 22.68 7.84
N ASN A 178 -10.29 22.44 8.25
CA ASN A 178 -10.76 22.56 9.62
C ASN A 178 -10.28 21.43 10.55
N GLY A 179 -9.71 20.36 9.98
CA GLY A 179 -9.44 19.12 10.69
C GLY A 179 -8.14 19.11 11.49
N GLY A 180 -7.09 19.82 11.07
CA GLY A 180 -5.75 19.80 11.70
C GLY A 180 -5.04 18.43 11.72
N ILE A 181 -5.68 17.39 11.16
CA ILE A 181 -5.14 16.02 11.14
C ILE A 181 -3.95 15.93 10.20
N LEU A 182 -4.02 16.57 9.02
CA LEU A 182 -2.89 16.64 8.08
C LEU A 182 -1.64 17.18 8.77
N ASP A 183 -1.76 18.24 9.57
CA ASP A 183 -0.64 18.85 10.30
C ASP A 183 -0.09 17.93 11.36
N SER A 184 -0.97 17.27 12.09
CA SER A 184 -0.59 16.27 13.09
C SER A 184 0.17 15.10 12.46
N LEU A 185 -0.27 14.63 11.28
CA LEU A 185 0.41 13.56 10.55
C LEU A 185 1.76 14.02 9.97
N ILE A 186 1.87 15.25 9.47
CA ILE A 186 3.15 15.83 9.04
C ILE A 186 4.12 15.93 10.22
N GLN A 187 3.66 16.38 11.39
CA GLN A 187 4.46 16.45 12.60
C GLN A 187 4.91 15.06 13.08
N VAL A 188 4.05 14.04 12.94
CA VAL A 188 4.44 12.64 13.22
C VAL A 188 5.50 12.15 12.22
N LEU A 189 5.44 12.55 10.95
CA LEU A 189 6.49 12.22 9.99
C LEU A 189 7.85 12.86 10.35
N GLU A 190 7.82 14.06 10.93
CA GLU A 190 8.99 14.84 11.30
C GLU A 190 9.66 14.33 12.60
N ALA A 191 8.87 14.10 13.65
CA ALA A 191 9.39 13.83 15.00
C ALA A 191 9.06 12.42 15.54
N GLY A 192 8.28 11.62 14.79
CA GLY A 192 7.88 10.28 15.22
C GLY A 192 9.01 9.25 15.14
N ASN A 193 8.86 8.13 15.84
CA ASN A 193 9.73 6.97 15.64
C ASN A 193 9.46 6.32 14.26
N CYS A 194 10.33 5.39 13.84
CA CYS A 194 10.21 4.70 12.55
C CYS A 194 8.82 4.08 12.30
N GLN A 195 8.22 3.46 13.32
CA GLN A 195 6.92 2.82 13.19
C GLN A 195 5.81 3.84 12.93
N ASN A 196 5.76 4.91 13.71
CA ASN A 196 4.73 5.94 13.57
C ASN A 196 4.88 6.70 12.25
N ARG A 197 6.13 6.97 11.84
CA ARG A 197 6.44 7.57 10.54
C ARG A 197 5.94 6.70 9.39
N ALA A 198 6.14 5.38 9.47
CA ALA A 198 5.60 4.43 8.50
C ALA A 198 4.06 4.43 8.48
N VAL A 199 3.41 4.44 9.65
CA VAL A 199 1.95 4.51 9.78
C VAL A 199 1.41 5.81 9.16
N ALA A 200 1.99 6.94 9.52
CA ALA A 200 1.57 8.26 9.05
C ALA A 200 1.67 8.38 7.52
N ILE A 201 2.76 7.93 6.91
CA ILE A 201 2.90 7.99 5.44
C ILE A 201 1.90 7.06 4.74
N MET A 202 1.56 5.92 5.34
CA MET A 202 0.54 5.01 4.80
C MET A 202 -0.85 5.63 4.87
N LEU A 203 -1.20 6.28 5.99
CA LEU A 203 -2.46 6.99 6.14
C LEU A 203 -2.56 8.17 5.17
N LEU A 204 -1.51 8.98 5.04
CA LEU A 204 -1.46 10.09 4.07
C LEU A 204 -1.60 9.58 2.64
N LYS A 205 -0.89 8.50 2.26
CA LYS A 205 -1.06 7.87 0.94
C LYS A 205 -2.52 7.44 0.70
N SER A 206 -3.22 6.94 1.72
CA SER A 206 -4.62 6.54 1.57
C SER A 206 -5.55 7.74 1.47
N ALA A 207 -5.33 8.78 2.28
CA ALA A 207 -6.10 10.02 2.22
C ALA A 207 -5.96 10.73 0.86
N PHE A 208 -4.74 10.90 0.38
CA PHE A 208 -4.48 11.55 -0.90
C PHE A 208 -4.92 10.75 -2.13
N TYR A 209 -5.10 9.43 -1.99
CA TYR A 209 -5.63 8.58 -3.06
C TYR A 209 -7.13 8.84 -3.32
N VAL A 210 -7.88 9.25 -2.30
CA VAL A 210 -9.31 9.55 -2.39
C VAL A 210 -9.60 11.06 -2.39
N ALA A 211 -8.55 11.88 -2.43
CA ALA A 211 -8.65 13.34 -2.37
C ALA A 211 -9.39 13.93 -3.56
N ASP A 212 -10.12 15.01 -3.33
CA ASP A 212 -10.69 15.78 -4.42
C ASP A 212 -9.58 16.64 -5.08
N PRO A 213 -9.69 17.00 -6.37
CA PRO A 213 -8.65 17.76 -7.05
C PRO A 213 -8.28 19.08 -6.35
N ALA A 214 -9.20 19.69 -5.62
CA ALA A 214 -8.95 20.89 -4.82
C ALA A 214 -7.91 20.66 -3.72
N ASP A 215 -7.95 19.50 -3.04
CA ASP A 215 -7.03 19.15 -1.94
C ASP A 215 -5.61 18.85 -2.45
N LEU A 216 -5.51 18.43 -3.71
CA LEU A 216 -4.23 18.13 -4.38
C LEU A 216 -3.51 19.39 -4.84
N ILE A 217 -4.24 20.49 -5.09
CA ILE A 217 -3.65 21.72 -5.61
C ILE A 217 -2.93 22.45 -4.47
N GLY A 218 -1.59 22.51 -4.55
CA GLY A 218 -0.82 23.39 -3.69
C GLY A 218 -0.57 22.86 -2.29
N SER A 219 -0.50 21.54 -2.10
CA SER A 219 -0.19 20.86 -0.84
C SER A 219 1.05 21.44 -0.14
N ARG A 220 1.09 21.31 1.20
CA ARG A 220 2.14 21.91 2.07
C ARG A 220 3.55 21.47 1.69
N ALA A 221 4.53 22.38 1.77
CA ALA A 221 5.92 22.08 1.38
C ALA A 221 6.58 21.05 2.32
N GLU A 222 6.19 21.10 3.59
CA GLU A 222 6.59 20.20 4.66
C GLU A 222 6.21 18.76 4.34
N LEU A 223 5.05 18.52 3.71
CA LEU A 223 4.64 17.18 3.29
C LEU A 223 5.66 16.56 2.32
N PHE A 224 6.15 17.34 1.35
CA PHE A 224 7.16 16.86 0.40
C PHE A 224 8.49 16.61 1.09
N THR A 225 8.93 17.54 1.93
CA THR A 225 10.16 17.42 2.73
C THR A 225 10.14 16.12 3.55
N GLN A 226 9.09 15.90 4.31
CA GLN A 226 8.94 14.71 5.14
C GLN A 226 8.79 13.42 4.31
N THR A 227 8.06 13.46 3.18
CA THR A 227 7.97 12.31 2.28
C THR A 227 9.33 11.92 1.70
N VAL A 228 10.17 12.91 1.35
CA VAL A 228 11.55 12.66 0.88
C VAL A 228 12.43 12.08 1.98
N HIS A 229 12.27 12.53 3.24
CA HIS A 229 12.96 11.92 4.38
C HIS A 229 12.57 10.45 4.56
N ILE A 230 11.29 10.09 4.44
CA ILE A 230 10.86 8.68 4.47
C ILE A 230 11.55 7.85 3.39
N LEU A 231 11.68 8.40 2.17
CA LEU A 231 12.41 7.73 1.11
C LEU A 231 13.87 7.54 1.52
N ARG A 232 14.58 8.60 1.92
CA ARG A 232 16.01 8.54 2.30
C ARG A 232 16.30 7.59 3.46
N ASP A 233 15.43 7.57 4.46
CA ASP A 233 15.61 6.76 5.68
C ASP A 233 15.31 5.28 5.45
N ARG A 234 14.63 4.92 4.35
CA ARG A 234 14.34 3.53 3.96
C ARG A 234 13.69 2.69 5.07
N ILE A 235 12.83 3.31 5.89
CA ILE A 235 12.24 2.71 7.10
C ILE A 235 11.67 1.31 6.87
N SER A 236 10.90 1.13 5.80
CA SER A 236 10.41 -0.17 5.37
C SER A 236 10.04 -0.13 3.88
N GLN A 237 9.90 -1.31 3.26
CA GLN A 237 9.42 -1.41 1.87
C GLN A 237 8.00 -0.87 1.72
N GLN A 238 7.14 -1.11 2.72
CA GLN A 238 5.76 -0.63 2.74
C GLN A 238 5.71 0.89 2.80
N ALA A 239 6.49 1.51 3.70
CA ALA A 239 6.58 2.97 3.83
C ALA A 239 7.17 3.62 2.58
N THR A 240 8.22 3.02 1.99
CA THR A 240 8.84 3.50 0.74
C THR A 240 7.82 3.47 -0.40
N LYS A 241 7.07 2.38 -0.56
CA LYS A 241 6.02 2.28 -1.59
C LYS A 241 4.87 3.27 -1.34
N ALA A 242 4.49 3.49 -0.08
CA ALA A 242 3.48 4.48 0.27
C ALA A 242 3.94 5.91 -0.08
N ALA A 243 5.17 6.28 0.29
CA ALA A 243 5.79 7.57 -0.05
C ALA A 243 5.86 7.78 -1.57
N LEU A 244 6.29 6.78 -2.34
CA LEU A 244 6.34 6.87 -3.80
C LEU A 244 4.94 7.05 -4.42
N LYS A 245 3.95 6.27 -3.95
CA LYS A 245 2.55 6.42 -4.42
C LYS A 245 1.99 7.79 -4.07
N LEU A 246 2.27 8.31 -2.87
CA LEU A 246 1.88 9.66 -2.49
C LEU A 246 2.47 10.72 -3.44
N LEU A 247 3.74 10.60 -3.79
CA LEU A 247 4.35 11.49 -4.78
C LEU A 247 3.73 11.35 -6.18
N VAL A 248 3.34 10.14 -6.59
CA VAL A 248 2.64 9.91 -7.87
C VAL A 248 1.30 10.63 -7.94
N GLU A 249 0.56 10.72 -6.83
CA GLU A 249 -0.70 11.48 -6.74
C GLU A 249 -0.47 13.01 -6.71
N LEU A 250 0.60 13.45 -6.05
CA LEU A 250 0.85 14.89 -5.81
C LEU A 250 1.60 15.59 -6.95
N CYS A 251 2.55 14.93 -7.62
CA CYS A 251 3.43 15.54 -8.62
C CYS A 251 2.84 15.76 -10.04
N PRO A 252 1.63 15.28 -10.42
CA PRO A 252 0.96 15.76 -11.61
C PRO A 252 0.70 17.28 -11.59
N TRP A 253 0.61 17.88 -10.40
CA TRP A 253 0.28 19.30 -10.22
C TRP A 253 1.53 20.18 -10.24
N GLY A 254 1.55 21.21 -11.09
CA GLY A 254 2.76 22.02 -11.36
C GLY A 254 3.40 22.62 -10.11
N ARG A 255 2.62 23.23 -9.21
CA ARG A 255 3.12 23.82 -7.94
C ARG A 255 3.75 22.76 -7.03
N ASN A 256 3.19 21.56 -7.00
CA ASN A 256 3.69 20.46 -6.18
C ASN A 256 5.01 19.90 -6.72
N ARG A 257 5.20 19.88 -8.05
CA ARG A 257 6.47 19.46 -8.65
C ARG A 257 7.63 20.31 -8.13
N ILE A 258 7.46 21.64 -8.11
CA ILE A 258 8.50 22.56 -7.65
C ILE A 258 8.82 22.28 -6.18
N LYS A 259 7.80 22.18 -5.32
CA LYS A 259 7.98 21.84 -3.89
C LYS A 259 8.68 20.49 -3.68
N ALA A 260 8.35 19.47 -4.48
CA ALA A 260 9.01 18.18 -4.43
C ALA A 260 10.49 18.24 -4.87
N VAL A 261 10.79 19.03 -5.90
CA VAL A 261 12.16 19.27 -6.36
C VAL A 261 12.96 20.01 -5.29
N ASP A 262 12.42 21.07 -4.69
CA ASP A 262 13.06 21.85 -3.63
C ASP A 262 13.32 21.00 -2.37
N ALA A 263 12.40 20.08 -2.05
CA ALA A 263 12.59 19.08 -0.99
C ALA A 263 13.70 18.04 -1.30
N GLY A 264 14.30 18.08 -2.50
CA GLY A 264 15.37 17.18 -2.92
C GLY A 264 14.88 15.79 -3.33
N ALA A 265 13.64 15.69 -3.84
CA ALA A 265 13.07 14.41 -4.29
C ALA A 265 13.88 13.79 -5.45
N VAL A 266 14.34 14.59 -6.41
CA VAL A 266 15.05 14.07 -7.60
C VAL A 266 16.28 13.27 -7.21
N ALA A 267 17.15 13.82 -6.35
CA ALA A 267 18.32 13.12 -5.84
C ALA A 267 17.94 11.84 -5.07
N ALA A 268 16.97 11.94 -4.15
CA ALA A 268 16.53 10.79 -3.35
C ALA A 268 15.97 9.63 -4.21
N LEU A 269 15.27 9.96 -5.30
CA LEU A 269 14.73 9.01 -6.27
C LEU A 269 15.82 8.36 -7.12
N ILE A 270 16.84 9.12 -7.54
CA ILE A 270 17.98 8.58 -8.28
C ILE A 270 18.76 7.58 -7.42
N GLU A 271 19.07 7.95 -6.17
CA GLU A 271 19.72 7.04 -5.21
C GLU A 271 18.89 5.77 -4.98
N LEU A 272 17.57 5.91 -4.83
CA LEU A 272 16.68 4.75 -4.67
C LEU A 272 16.71 3.83 -5.89
N LEU A 273 16.78 4.36 -7.12
CA LEU A 273 16.88 3.54 -8.33
C LEU A 273 18.23 2.83 -8.46
N LEU A 274 19.32 3.41 -7.95
CA LEU A 274 20.64 2.80 -7.97
C LEU A 274 20.69 1.57 -7.07
N GLU A 275 20.05 1.64 -5.90
CA GLU A 275 20.10 0.61 -4.86
C GLU A 275 19.03 -0.48 -5.02
N THR A 276 17.82 -0.13 -5.46
CA THR A 276 16.69 -1.07 -5.42
C THR A 276 16.63 -2.03 -6.61
N ALA A 277 16.34 -3.30 -6.30
CA ALA A 277 15.98 -4.34 -7.26
C ALA A 277 14.46 -4.56 -7.39
N ASP A 278 13.64 -3.93 -6.55
CA ASP A 278 12.18 -4.06 -6.61
C ASP A 278 11.64 -3.40 -7.89
N ARG A 279 11.07 -4.21 -8.78
CA ARG A 279 10.53 -3.76 -10.06
C ARG A 279 9.38 -2.76 -9.90
N ARG A 280 8.49 -2.97 -8.93
CA ARG A 280 7.35 -2.07 -8.67
C ARG A 280 7.83 -0.75 -8.10
N ALA A 281 8.85 -0.77 -7.23
CA ALA A 281 9.46 0.46 -6.74
C ALA A 281 10.12 1.23 -7.88
N CYS A 282 10.87 0.55 -8.76
CA CYS A 282 11.50 1.19 -9.93
C CYS A 282 10.47 1.85 -10.86
N GLU A 283 9.33 1.22 -11.11
CA GLU A 283 8.24 1.79 -11.91
C GLU A 283 7.67 3.07 -11.29
N LEU A 284 7.40 3.05 -9.99
CA LEU A 284 6.90 4.22 -9.26
C LEU A 284 7.93 5.35 -9.28
N VAL A 285 9.21 5.07 -9.02
CA VAL A 285 10.26 6.08 -9.06
C VAL A 285 10.38 6.72 -10.44
N LEU A 286 10.40 5.92 -11.52
CA LEU A 286 10.45 6.44 -12.88
C LEU A 286 9.20 7.25 -13.25
N THR A 287 8.04 6.89 -12.69
CA THR A 287 6.81 7.67 -12.84
C THR A 287 6.93 9.05 -12.18
N VAL A 288 7.44 9.11 -10.95
CA VAL A 288 7.66 10.40 -10.26
C VAL A 288 8.73 11.22 -10.97
N LEU A 289 9.85 10.62 -11.39
CA LEU A 289 10.89 11.34 -12.15
C LEU A 289 10.38 11.89 -13.48
N ASP A 290 9.54 11.16 -14.22
CA ASP A 290 8.87 11.65 -15.44
C ASP A 290 7.98 12.88 -15.14
N GLN A 291 7.22 12.84 -14.05
CA GLN A 291 6.41 13.98 -13.59
C GLN A 291 7.29 15.19 -13.21
N LEU A 292 8.34 14.99 -12.41
CA LEU A 292 9.25 16.06 -11.98
C LEU A 292 10.03 16.67 -13.16
N CYS A 293 10.46 15.87 -14.13
CA CYS A 293 11.09 16.35 -15.37
C CYS A 293 10.13 17.12 -16.29
N GLY A 294 8.84 17.23 -15.91
CA GLY A 294 7.87 18.13 -16.53
C GLY A 294 8.08 19.62 -16.19
N CYS A 295 9.00 19.97 -15.29
CA CYS A 295 9.41 21.36 -15.00
C CYS A 295 10.93 21.56 -15.22
N ALA A 296 11.39 22.82 -15.32
CA ALA A 296 12.79 23.12 -15.62
C ALA A 296 13.72 22.77 -14.46
N GLU A 297 13.27 23.03 -13.25
CA GLU A 297 13.93 22.75 -11.97
C GLU A 297 14.18 21.25 -11.82
N GLY A 298 13.17 20.42 -12.07
CA GLY A 298 13.32 18.96 -11.99
C GLY A 298 14.31 18.39 -13.02
N ARG A 299 14.36 18.96 -14.24
CA ARG A 299 15.37 18.59 -15.24
C ARG A 299 16.77 19.03 -14.82
N ALA A 300 16.91 20.25 -14.30
CA ALA A 300 18.17 20.78 -13.83
C ALA A 300 18.74 19.91 -12.69
N GLU A 301 17.91 19.53 -11.72
CA GLU A 301 18.30 18.66 -10.61
C GLU A 301 18.69 17.25 -11.07
N LEU A 302 17.99 16.68 -12.05
CA LEU A 302 18.36 15.36 -12.60
C LEU A 302 19.73 15.41 -13.27
N LEU A 303 20.02 16.47 -14.03
CA LEU A 303 21.31 16.67 -14.68
C LEU A 303 22.43 17.07 -13.71
N ARG A 304 22.10 17.71 -12.58
CA ARG A 304 23.05 18.03 -11.52
C ARG A 304 23.56 16.78 -10.81
N HIS A 305 22.72 15.74 -10.74
CA HIS A 305 23.06 14.48 -10.11
C HIS A 305 23.90 13.59 -11.04
N GLY A 306 25.13 13.24 -10.65
CA GLY A 306 26.06 12.49 -11.51
C GLY A 306 25.57 11.10 -11.99
N GLY A 307 24.62 10.51 -11.27
CA GLY A 307 23.97 9.24 -11.66
C GLY A 307 22.67 9.38 -12.49
N GLY A 308 22.17 10.60 -12.74
CA GLY A 308 20.81 10.84 -13.23
C GLY A 308 20.52 10.24 -14.61
N LEU A 309 21.28 10.65 -15.63
CA LEU A 309 21.12 10.12 -16.99
C LEU A 309 21.46 8.63 -17.08
N ALA A 310 22.53 8.21 -16.38
CA ALA A 310 22.99 6.84 -16.36
C ALA A 310 21.94 5.88 -15.79
N VAL A 311 21.32 6.20 -14.64
CA VAL A 311 20.34 5.31 -14.02
C VAL A 311 19.06 5.19 -14.84
N VAL A 312 18.59 6.31 -15.43
CA VAL A 312 17.41 6.31 -16.29
C VAL A 312 17.66 5.46 -17.54
N SER A 313 18.79 5.67 -18.22
CA SER A 313 19.21 4.87 -19.38
C SER A 313 19.33 3.38 -19.03
N LYS A 314 19.95 3.06 -17.88
CA LYS A 314 20.15 1.68 -17.41
C LYS A 314 18.83 0.94 -17.17
N LYS A 315 17.79 1.61 -16.65
CA LYS A 315 16.51 0.98 -16.29
C LYS A 315 15.59 0.74 -17.50
N ILE A 316 15.79 1.45 -18.61
CA ILE A 316 15.08 1.20 -19.88
C ILE A 316 15.39 -0.22 -20.38
N LEU A 317 14.32 -0.96 -20.71
CA LEU A 317 14.29 -2.38 -21.10
C LEU A 317 14.70 -3.38 -19.99
N ARG A 318 14.91 -2.93 -18.74
CA ARG A 318 15.32 -3.81 -17.62
C ARG A 318 14.28 -3.98 -16.52
N VAL A 319 13.28 -3.09 -16.45
CA VAL A 319 12.27 -3.09 -15.36
C VAL A 319 10.89 -3.50 -15.85
N SER A 320 10.35 -2.87 -16.88
CA SER A 320 9.06 -3.22 -17.51
C SER A 320 8.83 -2.37 -18.75
N HIS A 321 7.78 -2.67 -19.52
CA HIS A 321 7.36 -1.81 -20.63
C HIS A 321 6.96 -0.41 -20.14
N ALA A 322 6.18 -0.32 -19.05
CA ALA A 322 5.78 0.96 -18.46
C ALA A 322 6.99 1.78 -17.98
N ALA A 323 7.93 1.16 -17.26
CA ALA A 323 9.17 1.81 -16.84
C ALA A 323 10.02 2.29 -18.04
N SER A 324 10.09 1.49 -19.11
CA SER A 324 10.83 1.85 -20.33
C SER A 324 10.20 3.05 -21.03
N GLU A 325 8.87 3.08 -21.13
CA GLU A 325 8.14 4.25 -21.62
C GLU A 325 8.52 5.49 -20.80
N ARG A 326 8.36 5.45 -19.46
CA ARG A 326 8.71 6.56 -18.56
C ARG A 326 10.16 7.03 -18.73
N GLY A 327 11.11 6.10 -18.80
CA GLY A 327 12.51 6.41 -19.03
C GLY A 327 12.74 7.16 -20.35
N VAL A 328 12.12 6.72 -21.45
CA VAL A 328 12.19 7.42 -22.73
C VAL A 328 11.50 8.79 -22.67
N ARG A 329 10.43 8.96 -21.88
CA ARG A 329 9.80 10.28 -21.68
C ARG A 329 10.73 11.26 -20.95
N ILE A 330 11.41 10.80 -19.90
CA ILE A 330 12.41 11.59 -19.17
C ILE A 330 13.52 12.05 -20.13
N LEU A 331 14.12 11.12 -20.87
CA LEU A 331 15.17 11.42 -21.84
C LEU A 331 14.69 12.37 -22.94
N SER A 332 13.43 12.22 -23.40
CA SER A 332 12.83 13.15 -24.36
C SER A 332 12.69 14.55 -23.80
N SER A 333 12.25 14.69 -22.54
CA SER A 333 12.09 16.00 -21.90
C SER A 333 13.44 16.72 -21.81
N ILE A 334 14.48 16.01 -21.39
CA ILE A 334 15.86 16.53 -21.33
C ILE A 334 16.35 16.90 -22.73
N SER A 335 16.19 16.01 -23.71
CA SER A 335 16.68 16.19 -25.08
C SER A 335 16.04 17.39 -25.78
N LYS A 336 14.78 17.71 -25.47
CA LYS A 336 14.06 18.83 -26.08
C LYS A 336 14.31 20.17 -25.38
N TYR A 337 14.41 20.16 -24.05
CA TYR A 337 14.34 21.40 -23.26
C TYR A 337 15.60 21.72 -22.45
N SER A 338 16.59 20.82 -22.43
CA SER A 338 17.81 20.98 -21.62
C SER A 338 19.08 20.50 -22.35
N ALA A 339 18.97 20.21 -23.65
CA ALA A 339 20.12 19.79 -24.45
C ALA A 339 21.12 20.94 -24.65
N ASN A 340 22.37 20.66 -24.33
CA ASN A 340 23.54 21.47 -24.69
C ASN A 340 24.71 20.51 -24.97
N SER A 341 25.84 21.03 -25.47
CA SER A 341 26.98 20.19 -25.85
C SER A 341 27.42 19.23 -24.73
N ARG A 342 27.52 19.72 -23.48
CA ARG A 342 27.90 18.89 -22.32
C ARG A 342 26.90 17.77 -22.06
N VAL A 343 25.61 18.09 -22.02
CA VAL A 343 24.54 17.09 -21.77
C VAL A 343 24.51 16.04 -22.87
N LEU A 344 24.66 16.43 -24.15
CA LEU A 344 24.65 15.48 -25.26
C LEU A 344 25.86 14.54 -25.25
N GLN A 345 27.03 15.03 -24.84
CA GLN A 345 28.22 14.19 -24.64
C GLN A 345 28.05 13.23 -23.47
N GLU A 346 27.49 13.69 -22.34
CA GLU A 346 27.20 12.81 -21.20
C GLU A 346 26.20 11.72 -21.58
N MET A 347 25.10 12.08 -22.25
CA MET A 347 24.10 11.13 -22.76
C MET A 347 24.76 10.05 -23.64
N LEU A 348 25.72 10.44 -24.48
CA LEU A 348 26.46 9.51 -25.33
C LEU A 348 27.34 8.56 -24.50
N GLN A 349 28.11 9.11 -23.55
CA GLN A 349 29.01 8.34 -22.67
C GLN A 349 28.26 7.33 -21.80
N VAL A 350 27.09 7.69 -21.26
CA VAL A 350 26.26 6.78 -20.45
C VAL A 350 25.37 5.86 -21.30
N GLY A 351 25.57 5.85 -22.62
CA GLY A 351 24.95 4.91 -23.56
C GLY A 351 23.49 5.19 -23.88
N VAL A 352 23.01 6.43 -23.74
CA VAL A 352 21.61 6.80 -24.08
C VAL A 352 21.33 6.55 -25.56
N ALA A 353 22.20 7.00 -26.47
CA ALA A 353 21.97 6.84 -27.90
C ALA A 353 21.83 5.34 -28.29
N SER A 354 22.75 4.50 -27.81
CA SER A 354 22.70 3.05 -27.97
C SER A 354 21.43 2.44 -27.38
N LYS A 355 21.01 2.91 -26.19
CA LYS A 355 19.76 2.46 -25.56
C LYS A 355 18.53 2.80 -26.40
N LEU A 356 18.48 3.98 -26.99
CA LEU A 356 17.38 4.40 -27.85
C LEU A 356 17.32 3.57 -29.15
N CYS A 357 18.47 3.25 -29.75
CA CYS A 357 18.53 2.32 -30.89
C CYS A 357 17.96 0.94 -30.52
N LEU A 358 18.32 0.39 -29.35
CA LEU A 358 17.78 -0.88 -28.86
C LEU A 358 16.25 -0.83 -28.67
N VAL A 359 15.70 0.29 -28.18
CA VAL A 359 14.25 0.48 -28.05
C VAL A 359 13.52 0.36 -29.40
N LEU A 360 14.17 0.73 -30.52
CA LEU A 360 13.58 0.59 -31.85
C LEU A 360 13.51 -0.87 -32.31
N GLN A 361 14.49 -1.69 -31.92
CA GLN A 361 14.63 -3.09 -32.32
C GLN A 361 13.70 -4.03 -31.54
N VAL A 362 13.45 -3.75 -30.26
CA VAL A 362 12.62 -4.61 -29.39
C VAL A 362 11.13 -4.27 -29.49
N GLU A 363 10.28 -5.15 -28.96
CA GLU A 363 8.85 -4.86 -28.84
C GLU A 363 8.60 -3.75 -27.79
N ALA A 364 8.04 -2.63 -28.26
CA ALA A 364 7.75 -1.45 -27.46
C ALA A 364 6.54 -0.72 -28.05
N SER A 365 5.86 0.11 -27.25
CA SER A 365 4.69 0.84 -27.73
C SER A 365 5.04 1.78 -28.88
N PRO A 366 4.15 1.95 -29.89
CA PRO A 366 4.42 2.82 -31.04
C PRO A 366 4.81 4.24 -30.64
N LYS A 367 4.14 4.79 -29.61
CA LYS A 367 4.45 6.12 -29.04
C LYS A 367 5.86 6.20 -28.47
N THR A 368 6.33 5.14 -27.81
CA THR A 368 7.70 5.07 -27.25
C THR A 368 8.74 4.99 -28.36
N LYS A 369 8.50 4.15 -29.38
CA LYS A 369 9.40 4.05 -30.54
C LYS A 369 9.50 5.38 -31.29
N GLU A 370 8.37 6.05 -31.51
CA GLU A 370 8.37 7.34 -32.22
C GLU A 370 9.15 8.41 -31.44
N ARG A 371 8.98 8.47 -30.12
CA ARG A 371 9.75 9.38 -29.27
C ARG A 371 11.24 9.07 -29.29
N ALA A 372 11.62 7.79 -29.30
CA ALA A 372 13.02 7.39 -29.43
C ALA A 372 13.61 7.83 -30.78
N LYS A 373 12.87 7.66 -31.90
CA LYS A 373 13.28 8.16 -33.21
C LYS A 373 13.44 9.68 -33.22
N GLU A 374 12.50 10.41 -32.63
CA GLU A 374 12.55 11.87 -32.55
C GLU A 374 13.83 12.35 -31.84
N ILE A 375 14.16 11.76 -30.69
CA ILE A 375 15.38 12.09 -29.94
C ILE A 375 16.64 11.82 -30.79
N LEU A 376 16.72 10.66 -31.44
CA LEU A 376 17.86 10.29 -32.29
C LEU A 376 18.01 11.20 -33.51
N ARG A 377 16.90 11.63 -34.14
CA ARG A 377 16.93 12.59 -35.25
C ARG A 377 17.39 13.97 -34.79
N LEU A 378 16.82 14.45 -33.68
CA LEU A 378 17.09 15.78 -33.13
C LEU A 378 18.59 16.02 -32.90
N HIS A 379 19.30 15.00 -32.42
CA HIS A 379 20.72 15.10 -32.06
C HIS A 379 21.64 14.26 -32.96
N SER A 380 21.18 13.93 -34.17
CA SER A 380 21.90 13.10 -35.14
C SER A 380 23.31 13.59 -35.47
N ARG A 381 23.51 14.91 -35.54
CA ARG A 381 24.82 15.53 -35.80
C ARG A 381 25.88 15.21 -34.74
N VAL A 382 25.46 14.94 -33.51
CA VAL A 382 26.37 14.66 -32.38
C VAL A 382 26.56 13.16 -32.18
N TRP A 383 25.52 12.35 -32.45
CA TRP A 383 25.51 10.94 -32.07
C TRP A 383 25.73 9.96 -33.22
N ARG A 384 25.27 10.26 -34.45
CA ARG A 384 25.21 9.27 -35.56
C ARG A 384 26.55 8.59 -35.83
N ASP A 385 27.62 9.37 -35.89
CA ASP A 385 28.96 8.89 -36.24
C ASP A 385 29.83 8.64 -34.99
N SER A 386 29.21 8.58 -33.81
CA SER A 386 29.95 8.41 -32.56
C SER A 386 30.45 6.98 -32.40
N PRO A 387 31.73 6.78 -31.99
CA PRO A 387 32.26 5.46 -31.67
C PRO A 387 31.61 4.84 -30.42
N CYS A 388 30.85 5.63 -29.64
CA CYS A 388 30.11 5.12 -28.49
C CYS A 388 28.85 4.32 -28.88
N ILE A 389 28.44 4.39 -30.16
CA ILE A 389 27.33 3.58 -30.68
C ILE A 389 27.90 2.33 -31.36
N PRO A 390 27.56 1.13 -30.87
CA PRO A 390 27.98 -0.11 -31.52
C PRO A 390 27.56 -0.16 -32.99
N PRO A 391 28.43 -0.64 -33.92
CA PRO A 391 28.14 -0.65 -35.35
C PRO A 391 26.83 -1.36 -35.73
N HIS A 392 26.47 -2.44 -35.02
CA HIS A 392 25.23 -3.18 -35.26
C HIS A 392 23.96 -2.38 -34.92
N LEU A 393 24.05 -1.30 -34.15
CA LEU A 393 22.93 -0.42 -33.82
C LEU A 393 22.79 0.76 -34.79
N LEU A 394 23.85 1.08 -35.56
CA LEU A 394 23.81 2.17 -36.55
C LEU A 394 22.78 1.91 -37.66
N THR A 395 22.55 0.64 -38.01
CA THR A 395 21.50 0.25 -38.97
C THR A 395 20.09 0.58 -38.51
N SER A 396 19.89 0.70 -37.18
CA SER A 396 18.62 1.07 -36.57
C SER A 396 18.48 2.57 -36.35
N TYR A 397 19.53 3.34 -36.66
CA TYR A 397 19.48 4.80 -36.57
C TYR A 397 18.51 5.33 -37.63
N PRO A 398 17.54 6.20 -37.27
CA PRO A 398 16.60 6.73 -38.24
C PRO A 398 17.32 7.54 -39.33
N SER A 399 16.89 7.34 -40.57
CA SER A 399 17.27 8.23 -41.68
C SER A 399 16.85 9.66 -41.35
N THR A 400 17.73 10.59 -41.71
CA THR A 400 17.57 12.04 -41.50
C THR A 400 16.36 12.57 -42.24
#